data_AF-A0A9D6NAN4-F1
#
_entry.id   AF-A0A9D6NAN4-F1
#
_cell.length_a   1.000
_cell.length_b   1.000
_cell.length_c   1.000
_cell.angle_alpha   90.00
_cell.angle_beta   90.00
_cell.angle_gamma   90.00
#
_symmetry.space_group_name_H-M   'P 1'
#
loop_
_entity.id
_entity.type
_entity.pdbx_description
1 polymer ?
#
loop_
_entity_poly.entity_id
_entity_poly.type
_entity_poly.pdbx_seq_one_letter_code
_entity_poly.pdbx_strand_id
1 'polypeptide(L)'
;MVLYPLRRTRQGRQRGEFPLGTLCWGEAGLELDCPDRKLRTQLREFFARPVQVRMPRGALETVLGFAWKPLIPGTEEHYRECLGRLQQIDLVALPED
;
A
#
# COMPACT_ATOMS: atom_id res chain seq x y z
N MET A 1 9.24 4.24 -4.90
CA MET A 1 9.35 3.51 -3.62
C MET A 1 9.84 2.08 -3.86
N VAL A 2 10.83 1.62 -3.08
CA VAL A 2 11.41 0.28 -3.20
C VAL A 2 10.69 -0.75 -2.31
N LEU A 3 10.44 -1.93 -2.87
CA LEU A 3 9.85 -3.09 -2.18
C LEU A 3 10.91 -4.06 -1.67
N TYR A 4 10.73 -4.54 -0.45
CA TYR A 4 11.55 -5.59 0.15
C TYR A 4 10.68 -6.71 0.72
N PRO A 5 11.17 -7.97 0.72
CA PRO A 5 10.46 -9.05 1.38
C PRO A 5 10.56 -8.90 2.90
N LEU A 6 9.53 -9.28 3.63
CA LEU A 6 9.65 -9.54 5.07
C LEU A 6 9.95 -11.01 5.32
N ARG A 7 11.02 -11.28 6.06
CA ARG A 7 11.40 -12.60 6.56
C ARG A 7 10.95 -12.73 8.00
N ARG A 8 10.31 -13.85 8.35
CA ARG A 8 10.00 -14.16 9.74
C ARG A 8 11.25 -14.68 10.43
N THR A 9 11.60 -14.07 11.55
CA THR A 9 12.72 -14.44 12.41
C THR A 9 12.21 -14.67 13.83
N ARG A 10 13.06 -15.23 14.70
CA ARG A 10 12.73 -15.40 16.13
C ARG A 10 12.44 -14.07 16.84
N GLN A 11 12.94 -12.95 16.31
CA GLN A 11 12.76 -11.60 16.88
C GLN A 11 11.62 -10.82 16.20
N GLY A 12 10.84 -11.45 15.32
CA GLY A 12 9.76 -10.81 14.56
C GLY A 12 10.03 -10.78 13.05
N ARG A 13 9.40 -9.84 12.34
CA ARG A 13 9.56 -9.69 10.90
C ARG A 13 10.75 -8.77 10.61
N GLN A 14 11.71 -9.26 9.82
CA GLN A 14 12.87 -8.48 9.38
C GLN A 14 12.83 -8.28 7.87
N ARG A 15 13.35 -7.14 7.42
CA ARG A 15 13.50 -6.83 6.00
C ARG A 15 14.55 -7.76 5.37
N GLY A 16 14.27 -8.30 4.20
CA GLY A 16 15.27 -9.00 3.40
C GLY A 16 16.31 -8.06 2.80
N GLU A 17 17.43 -8.63 2.35
CA GLU A 17 18.57 -7.86 1.83
C GLU A 17 18.33 -7.33 0.42
N PHE A 18 17.60 -8.09 -0.41
CA PHE A 18 17.44 -7.79 -1.82
C PHE A 18 16.07 -7.15 -2.12
N PRO A 19 16.04 -6.06 -2.90
CA PRO A 19 14.79 -5.46 -3.33
C PRO A 19 14.05 -6.38 -4.30
N LEU A 20 12.72 -6.39 -4.20
CA LEU A 20 11.85 -7.17 -5.09
C LEU A 20 11.38 -6.36 -6.30
N GLY A 21 11.56 -5.06 -6.27
CA GLY A 21 11.07 -4.15 -7.31
C GLY A 21 10.78 -2.76 -6.75
N THR A 22 10.17 -1.93 -7.59
CA THR A 22 9.73 -0.59 -7.26
C THR A 22 8.24 -0.41 -7.57
N LEU A 23 7.66 0.50 -6.80
CA LEU A 23 6.29 0.96 -6.86
C LEU A 23 6.33 2.49 -6.91
N CYS A 24 5.69 3.09 -7.91
CA CYS A 24 5.54 4.53 -7.99
C CYS A 24 4.11 4.91 -8.41
N TRP A 25 3.71 6.12 -8.04
CA TRP A 25 2.52 6.75 -8.58
C TRP A 25 2.97 7.73 -9.67
N GLY A 26 2.71 7.38 -10.93
CA GLY A 26 3.04 8.20 -12.10
C GLY A 26 1.80 8.91 -12.66
N GLU A 27 1.98 9.62 -13.78
CA GLU A 27 0.89 10.35 -14.46
C GLU A 27 -0.25 9.43 -14.92
N ALA A 28 0.09 8.18 -15.30
CA ALA A 28 -0.88 7.16 -15.69
C ALA A 28 -1.44 6.34 -14.50
N GLY A 29 -1.06 6.69 -13.27
CA GLY A 29 -1.45 5.99 -12.04
C GLY A 29 -0.38 5.04 -11.53
N LEU A 30 -0.79 3.85 -11.09
CA LEU A 30 0.12 2.88 -10.45
C LEU A 30 1.13 2.30 -11.45
N GLU A 31 2.40 2.56 -11.19
CA GLU A 31 3.53 1.98 -11.90
C GLU A 31 4.23 0.92 -11.04
N LEU A 32 4.44 -0.24 -11.64
CA LEU A 32 4.90 -1.47 -11.00
C LEU A 32 6.06 -2.05 -11.81
N ASP A 33 7.27 -1.88 -11.30
CA ASP A 33 8.47 -2.52 -11.82
C ASP A 33 8.91 -3.63 -10.86
N CYS A 34 8.56 -4.86 -11.19
CA CYS A 34 8.89 -6.03 -10.38
C CYS A 34 9.20 -7.20 -11.33
N PRO A 35 10.42 -7.76 -11.31
CA PRO A 35 10.81 -8.85 -12.20
C PRO A 35 10.06 -10.16 -11.88
N ASP A 36 9.64 -10.36 -10.63
CA ASP A 36 8.85 -11.53 -10.24
C ASP A 36 7.40 -11.37 -10.74
N ARG A 37 7.03 -12.18 -11.73
CA ARG A 37 5.69 -12.18 -12.33
C ARG A 37 4.59 -12.50 -11.31
N LYS A 38 4.83 -13.43 -10.38
CA LYS A 38 3.84 -13.84 -9.39
C LYS A 38 3.58 -12.69 -8.42
N LEU A 39 4.64 -12.08 -7.91
CA LEU A 39 4.55 -10.92 -7.04
C LEU A 39 3.88 -9.74 -7.75
N ARG A 40 4.24 -9.48 -9.01
CA ARG A 40 3.61 -8.42 -9.82
C ARG A 40 2.11 -8.63 -9.97
N THR A 41 1.66 -9.86 -10.23
CA THR A 41 0.22 -10.18 -10.29
C THR A 41 -0.45 -9.96 -8.93
N GLN A 42 0.16 -10.43 -7.84
CA GLN A 42 -0.38 -10.24 -6.49
C GLN A 42 -0.52 -8.75 -6.12
N LEU A 43 0.49 -7.94 -6.45
CA LEU A 43 0.44 -6.50 -6.24
C LEU A 43 -0.66 -5.86 -7.10
N ARG A 44 -0.76 -6.21 -8.39
CA ARG A 44 -1.85 -5.71 -9.24
C ARG A 44 -3.23 -6.04 -8.67
N GLU A 45 -3.44 -7.27 -8.23
CA GLU A 45 -4.69 -7.68 -7.61
C GLU A 45 -4.95 -6.96 -6.29
N PHE A 46 -3.91 -6.68 -5.51
CA PHE A 46 -4.01 -5.92 -4.26
C PHE A 46 -4.43 -4.48 -4.51
N PHE A 47 -3.80 -3.79 -5.46
CA PHE A 47 -4.14 -2.40 -5.81
C PHE A 47 -5.41 -2.28 -6.67
N ALA A 48 -5.90 -3.37 -7.27
CA ALA A 48 -7.18 -3.37 -7.98
C ALA A 48 -8.40 -3.44 -7.04
N ARG A 49 -8.19 -3.67 -5.73
CA ARG A 49 -9.28 -3.79 -4.76
C ARG A 49 -9.59 -2.44 -4.10
N PRO A 50 -10.87 -2.07 -3.97
CA PRO A 50 -11.25 -0.90 -3.19
C PRO A 50 -10.90 -1.11 -1.72
N VAL A 51 -10.49 -0.03 -1.05
CA VAL A 51 -10.03 -0.07 0.34
C VAL A 51 -10.98 0.75 1.20
N GLN A 52 -11.48 0.16 2.28
CA GLN A 52 -12.34 0.88 3.23
C GLN A 52 -11.47 1.70 4.19
N VAL A 53 -11.67 3.02 4.19
CA VAL A 53 -10.99 3.94 5.10
C VAL A 53 -11.98 4.66 5.98
N ARG A 54 -11.53 4.96 7.21
CA ARG A 54 -12.34 5.67 8.20
C ARG A 54 -12.12 7.17 8.02
N MET A 55 -13.09 7.87 7.45
CA MET A 55 -13.03 9.32 7.28
C MET A 55 -13.89 10.03 8.32
N PRO A 56 -13.42 11.16 8.89
CA PRO A 56 -14.22 11.95 9.81
C PRO A 56 -15.49 12.47 9.11
N ARG A 57 -16.62 12.36 9.80
CA ARG A 57 -17.90 12.95 9.45
C ARG A 57 -18.09 14.19 10.33
N GLY A 58 -17.89 15.38 9.77
CA GLY A 58 -18.20 16.64 10.45
C GLY A 58 -17.22 17.76 10.15
N ALA A 59 -17.67 19.00 10.33
CA ALA A 59 -16.77 20.13 10.53
C ALA A 59 -16.13 20.01 11.93
N LEU A 60 -14.94 20.61 12.12
CA LEU A 60 -14.13 20.56 13.36
C LEU A 60 -14.93 20.77 14.68
N GLU A 61 -16.09 21.40 14.61
CA GLU A 61 -16.90 21.81 15.78
C GLU A 61 -18.10 20.91 16.09
N THR A 62 -18.50 19.98 15.22
CA THR A 62 -19.74 19.20 15.41
C THR A 62 -19.53 17.69 15.25
N VAL A 63 -19.55 17.02 16.41
CA VAL A 63 -19.69 15.57 16.67
C VAL A 63 -18.76 14.67 15.84
N LEU A 64 -17.82 14.06 16.55
CA LEU A 64 -16.82 13.05 16.16
C LEU A 64 -17.44 11.78 15.52
N GLY A 65 -18.17 11.92 14.43
CA GLY A 65 -18.60 10.80 13.61
C GLY A 65 -17.45 10.35 12.73
N PHE A 66 -17.37 9.06 12.44
CA PHE A 66 -16.55 8.57 11.35
C PHE A 66 -17.41 7.73 10.43
N ALA A 67 -17.25 7.90 9.12
CA ALA A 67 -17.84 7.03 8.12
C ALA A 67 -16.76 6.17 7.48
N TRP A 68 -17.09 4.91 7.25
CA TRP A 68 -16.35 4.09 6.32
C TRP A 68 -16.70 4.54 4.91
N LYS A 69 -15.68 4.89 4.12
CA LYS A 69 -15.85 5.11 2.69
C LYS A 69 -14.87 4.23 1.92
N PRO A 70 -15.27 3.73 0.75
CA PRO A 70 -14.34 3.08 -0.17
C PRO A 70 -13.46 4.13 -0.85
N LEU A 71 -12.14 3.94 -0.79
CA LEU A 71 -11.23 4.50 -1.76
C LEU A 71 -11.25 3.62 -3.01
N ILE A 72 -11.53 4.25 -4.14
CA ILE A 72 -11.62 3.58 -5.44
C ILE A 72 -10.21 3.43 -6.02
N PRO A 73 -9.86 2.26 -6.59
CA PRO A 73 -8.60 2.08 -7.30
C PRO A 73 -8.38 3.15 -8.37
N GLY A 74 -7.14 3.57 -8.55
CA GLY A 74 -6.78 4.55 -9.58
C GLY A 74 -6.72 6.00 -9.08
N THR A 75 -6.85 6.24 -7.77
CA THR A 75 -6.52 7.54 -7.16
C THR A 75 -5.23 7.47 -6.37
N GLU A 76 -4.54 8.61 -6.24
CA GLU A 76 -3.32 8.71 -5.44
C GLU A 76 -3.60 8.43 -3.95
N GLU A 77 -4.76 8.85 -3.46
CA GLU A 77 -5.22 8.57 -2.10
C GLU A 77 -5.35 7.07 -1.84
N HIS A 78 -5.94 6.33 -2.79
CA HIS A 78 -6.03 4.87 -2.74
C HIS A 78 -4.66 4.23 -2.73
N TYR A 79 -3.75 4.71 -3.60
CA TYR A 79 -2.37 4.24 -3.63
C TYR A 79 -1.68 4.40 -2.28
N ARG A 80 -1.71 5.60 -1.70
CA ARG A 80 -1.08 5.90 -0.39
C ARG A 80 -1.63 5.03 0.74
N GLU A 81 -2.95 4.81 0.77
CA GLU A 81 -3.57 3.91 1.74
C GLU A 81 -3.11 2.45 1.53
N CYS A 82 -3.08 1.98 0.29
CA CYS A 82 -2.56 0.66 -0.06
C CYS A 82 -1.10 0.48 0.37
N LEU A 83 -0.26 1.51 0.23
CA LEU A 83 1.13 1.46 0.69
C LEU A 83 1.24 1.16 2.18
N GLY A 84 0.45 1.84 3.01
CA GLY A 84 0.41 1.59 4.45
C GLY A 84 -0.01 0.16 4.80
N ARG A 85 -0.81 -0.48 3.94
CA ARG A 85 -1.30 -1.85 4.12
C ARG A 85 -0.39 -2.93 3.53
N LEU A 86 0.61 -2.59 2.71
CA LEU A 86 1.56 -3.57 2.15
C LEU A 86 2.31 -4.35 3.25
N GLN A 87 2.51 -3.75 4.42
CA GLN A 87 3.09 -4.43 5.59
C GLN A 87 2.28 -5.65 6.05
N GLN A 88 0.98 -5.68 5.78
CA GLN A 88 0.09 -6.78 6.15
C GLN A 88 0.31 -8.01 5.26
N ILE A 89 0.85 -7.85 4.04
CA ILE A 89 1.12 -8.94 3.09
C ILE A 89 2.59 -9.39 3.08
N ASP A 90 3.28 -9.22 4.22
CA ASP A 90 4.69 -9.62 4.39
C ASP A 90 5.66 -8.90 3.42
N LEU A 91 5.35 -7.65 3.04
CA LEU A 91 6.22 -6.77 2.23
C LEU A 91 6.47 -5.44 2.95
N VAL A 92 7.70 -4.90 2.87
CA VAL A 92 8.01 -3.54 3.34
C VAL A 92 8.22 -2.64 2.14
N ALA A 93 7.61 -1.47 2.21
CA ALA A 93 7.76 -0.42 1.22
C ALA A 93 8.44 0.79 1.90
N LEU A 94 9.53 1.29 1.30
CA LEU A 94 10.32 2.39 1.86
C LEU A 94 10.00 3.72 1.16
N PRO A 95 9.71 4.81 1.91
CA PRO A 95 9.64 6.13 1.28
C PRO A 95 10.95 6.41 0.55
N GLU A 96 10.85 6.89 -0.69
CA GLU A 96 11.97 7.57 -1.33
C GLU A 96 12.04 8.95 -0.67
N ASP A 97 13.20 9.26 -0.10
CA ASP A 97 13.49 10.53 0.59
C ASP A 97 13.20 11.76 -0.30
#